data_AF-A0A9D6E681-F1
#
_entry.id   AF-A0A9D6E681-F1
#
_cell.length_a   1.000
_cell.length_b   1.000
_cell.length_c   1.000
_cell.angle_alpha   90.00
_cell.angle_beta   90.00
_cell.angle_gamma   90.00
#
_symmetry.space_group_name_H-M   'P 1'
#
loop_
_entity.id
_entity.type
_entity.pdbx_description
1 polymer ?
#
loop_
_entity_poly.entity_id
_entity_poly.type
_entity_poly.pdbx_seq_one_letter_code
_entity_poly.pdbx_strand_id
1 'polypeptide(L)'
;MRMKDCLLLLASLVSLAPPVFALAADRILGFSARGVLLVSVPLLLVLLAIFVYALRTRHRIHGLILWGLVGGLLGTVALDAVRLVGVRLGAFPMDMPRMFGLIGGGLAPEFQTNTMATLVKATADLPEEQRREVMRRRLHFLASVDETSRRAFIGAMMKGLLDLPPEKRMEMISTQMSLLGELDPEASGWVSASMSTVMGGGPALPVFPSGIELYLRVPRVPMNEFRTAAEFSYPRTLDEAMWSDGRVAALGYLWHFMIGATLGIAYTLLFGRGRWLWAFGWGAFVWLAMMLLMPVMMPMIHFPWWFPAVPFVAHMAMAVAIGGVALRFVKPEADAKSFVGLWRLDRQSAAAPG
;
A
#
# COMPACT_ATOMS: atom_id res chain seq x y z
N MET A 1 -16.41 10.50 33.28
CA MET A 1 -16.47 10.76 31.81
C MET A 1 -17.93 10.75 31.29
N ARG A 2 -18.38 11.70 30.45
CA ARG A 2 -19.75 11.65 29.90
C ARG A 2 -19.81 10.64 28.75
N MET A 3 -20.66 9.62 28.85
CA MET A 3 -20.82 8.55 27.85
C MET A 3 -20.95 9.05 26.40
N LYS A 4 -21.64 10.18 26.20
CA LYS A 4 -21.81 10.81 24.87
C LYS A 4 -20.49 11.20 24.21
N ASP A 5 -19.51 11.70 24.97
CA ASP A 5 -18.20 12.09 24.44
C ASP A 5 -17.45 10.86 23.91
N CYS A 6 -17.49 9.76 24.67
CA CYS A 6 -16.84 8.49 24.31
C CYS A 6 -17.42 7.90 23.02
N LEU A 7 -18.74 7.90 22.91
CA LEU A 7 -19.44 7.36 21.74
C LEU A 7 -19.10 8.15 20.48
N LEU A 8 -19.07 9.49 20.56
CA LEU A 8 -18.69 10.32 19.42
C LEU A 8 -17.23 10.13 19.02
N LEU A 9 -16.32 10.02 19.99
CA LEU A 9 -14.90 9.73 19.72
C LEU A 9 -14.71 8.37 19.07
N LEU A 10 -15.30 7.32 19.64
CA LEU A 10 -15.18 5.96 19.13
C LEU A 10 -15.79 5.84 17.73
N ALA A 11 -17.00 6.37 17.52
CA ALA A 11 -17.64 6.37 16.20
C ALA A 11 -16.81 7.13 15.16
N SER A 12 -16.20 8.26 15.55
CA SER A 12 -15.28 8.98 14.67
C SER A 12 -14.06 8.13 14.32
N LEU A 13 -13.38 7.53 15.30
CA LEU A 13 -12.18 6.71 15.07
C LEU A 13 -12.48 5.49 14.19
N VAL A 14 -13.58 4.79 14.42
CA VAL A 14 -14.01 3.65 13.59
C VAL A 14 -14.26 4.09 12.16
N SER A 15 -14.85 5.27 11.96
CA SER A 15 -15.14 5.82 10.62
C SER A 15 -13.87 6.17 9.83
N LEU A 16 -12.72 6.33 10.49
CA LEU A 16 -11.42 6.66 9.87
C LEU A 16 -10.61 5.44 9.44
N ALA A 17 -10.96 4.25 9.95
CA ALA A 17 -10.22 3.01 9.68
C ALA A 17 -10.17 2.63 8.18
N PRO A 18 -11.28 2.67 7.41
CA PRO A 18 -11.30 2.08 6.08
C PRO A 18 -10.29 2.66 5.08
N PRO A 19 -10.12 3.99 4.92
CA PRO A 19 -9.14 4.53 3.97
C PRO A 19 -7.70 4.09 4.27
N VAL A 20 -7.37 3.90 5.55
CA VAL A 20 -6.04 3.46 6.03
C VAL A 20 -5.86 1.96 5.81
N PHE A 21 -6.87 1.15 6.14
CA PHE A 21 -6.78 -0.31 6.08
C PHE A 21 -7.13 -0.91 4.72
N ALA A 22 -7.69 -0.14 3.77
CA ALA A 22 -8.10 -0.65 2.46
C ALA A 22 -6.98 -1.39 1.72
N LEU A 23 -5.76 -0.89 1.81
CA LEU A 23 -4.60 -1.51 1.17
C LEU A 23 -4.15 -2.81 1.86
N ALA A 24 -4.19 -2.83 3.20
CA ALA A 24 -3.89 -4.03 3.97
C ALA A 24 -4.97 -5.10 3.74
N ALA A 25 -6.25 -4.72 3.69
CA ALA A 25 -7.36 -5.61 3.36
C ALA A 25 -7.22 -6.22 1.95
N ASP A 26 -6.82 -5.41 0.95
CA ASP A 26 -6.53 -5.88 -0.41
C ASP A 26 -5.40 -6.90 -0.44
N ARG A 27 -4.28 -6.61 0.21
CA ARG A 27 -3.09 -7.48 0.13
C ARG A 27 -3.14 -8.69 1.04
N ILE A 28 -3.70 -8.55 2.24
CA ILE A 28 -3.70 -9.60 3.27
C ILE A 28 -4.94 -10.48 3.14
N LEU A 29 -6.11 -9.87 2.94
CA LEU A 29 -7.40 -10.57 2.97
C LEU A 29 -7.94 -10.85 1.56
N GLY A 30 -7.29 -10.34 0.51
CA GLY A 30 -7.74 -10.51 -0.88
C GLY A 30 -9.00 -9.70 -1.23
N PHE A 31 -9.41 -8.75 -0.39
CA PHE A 31 -10.57 -7.92 -0.69
C PHE A 31 -10.20 -6.81 -1.66
N SER A 32 -10.78 -6.79 -2.85
CA SER A 32 -10.46 -5.73 -3.84
C SER A 32 -10.48 -4.34 -3.19
N ALA A 33 -9.38 -3.59 -3.31
CA ALA A 33 -9.29 -2.26 -2.73
C ALA A 33 -10.44 -1.36 -3.18
N ARG A 34 -10.91 -1.51 -4.43
CA ARG A 34 -12.12 -0.85 -4.93
C ARG A 34 -13.34 -1.16 -4.07
N GLY A 35 -13.57 -2.42 -3.72
CA GLY A 35 -14.64 -2.84 -2.81
C GLY A 35 -14.49 -2.21 -1.42
N VAL A 36 -13.28 -2.21 -0.85
CA VAL A 36 -13.05 -1.61 0.46
C VAL A 36 -13.23 -0.08 0.43
N LEU A 37 -12.83 0.58 -0.65
CA LEU A 37 -13.07 2.01 -0.86
C LEU A 37 -14.56 2.33 -0.99
N LEU A 38 -15.36 1.47 -1.63
CA LEU A 38 -16.82 1.62 -1.66
C LEU A 38 -17.43 1.49 -0.26
N VAL A 39 -16.97 0.54 0.55
CA VAL A 39 -17.38 0.40 1.96
C VAL A 39 -16.91 1.59 2.81
N SER A 40 -15.84 2.27 2.39
CA SER A 40 -15.35 3.48 3.07
C SER A 40 -16.32 4.66 2.92
N VAL A 41 -17.09 4.73 1.83
CA VAL A 41 -17.99 5.88 1.56
C VAL A 41 -19.06 6.03 2.65
N PRO A 42 -19.86 5.01 3.02
CA PRO A 42 -20.80 5.12 4.14
C PRO A 42 -20.15 5.56 5.46
N LEU A 43 -18.95 5.08 5.76
CA LEU A 43 -18.25 5.41 7.00
C LEU A 43 -17.75 6.86 6.99
N LEU A 44 -17.27 7.36 5.85
CA LEU A 44 -16.95 8.78 5.69
C LEU A 44 -18.20 9.67 5.77
N LEU A 45 -19.36 9.20 5.30
CA LEU A 45 -20.63 9.89 5.50
C LEU A 45 -21.06 9.93 6.96
N VAL A 46 -20.81 8.87 7.74
CA VAL A 46 -21.01 8.86 9.19
C VAL A 46 -20.11 9.89 9.87
N LEU A 47 -18.82 9.94 9.51
CA LEU A 47 -17.90 10.96 10.03
C LEU A 47 -18.39 12.38 9.69
N LEU A 48 -18.85 12.60 8.46
CA LEU A 48 -19.43 13.88 8.04
C LEU A 48 -20.67 14.23 8.86
N ALA A 49 -21.56 13.26 9.09
CA ALA A 49 -22.76 13.45 9.91
C ALA A 49 -22.39 13.82 11.37
N ILE A 50 -21.40 13.14 11.95
CA ILE A 50 -20.86 13.46 13.28
C ILE A 50 -20.30 14.89 13.30
N PHE A 51 -19.54 15.27 12.27
CA PHE A 51 -18.98 16.60 12.15
C PHE A 51 -20.07 17.68 12.07
N VAL A 52 -21.07 17.51 11.20
CA VAL A 52 -22.21 18.43 11.06
C VAL A 52 -23.02 18.51 12.35
N TYR A 53 -23.27 17.38 13.00
CA TYR A 53 -23.93 17.34 14.31
C TYR A 53 -23.15 18.12 15.36
N ALA A 54 -21.83 17.91 15.44
CA ALA A 54 -20.96 18.60 16.39
C ALA A 54 -20.89 20.11 16.13
N LEU A 55 -20.91 20.53 14.86
CA LEU A 55 -21.00 21.95 14.49
C LEU A 55 -22.32 22.56 14.95
N ARG A 56 -23.46 21.93 14.62
CA ARG A 56 -24.80 22.44 14.96
C ARG A 56 -25.05 22.51 16.46
N THR A 57 -24.57 21.53 17.21
CA THR A 57 -24.70 21.49 18.68
C THR A 57 -23.59 22.24 19.42
N ARG A 58 -22.66 22.88 18.68
CA ARG A 58 -21.45 23.51 19.22
C ARG A 58 -20.60 22.56 20.09
N HIS A 59 -20.70 21.25 19.85
CA HIS A 59 -19.94 20.24 20.56
C HIS A 59 -18.45 20.36 20.20
N ARG A 60 -17.55 20.42 21.18
CA ARG A 60 -16.15 20.80 20.95
C ARG A 60 -15.33 19.81 20.11
N ILE A 61 -15.83 18.59 19.90
CA ILE A 61 -15.21 17.60 19.00
C ILE A 61 -15.08 18.08 17.55
N HIS A 62 -15.93 19.01 17.08
CA HIS A 62 -15.79 19.58 15.73
C HIS A 62 -14.44 20.27 15.55
N GLY A 63 -13.91 20.90 16.61
CA GLY A 63 -12.60 21.56 16.56
C GLY A 63 -11.47 20.55 16.39
N LEU A 64 -11.58 19.37 16.99
CA LEU A 64 -10.61 18.28 16.79
C LEU A 64 -10.69 17.79 15.34
N ILE A 65 -11.90 17.43 14.87
CA ILE A 65 -12.09 16.94 13.49
C ILE A 65 -11.60 17.95 12.45
N LEU A 66 -11.98 19.22 12.57
CA LEU A 66 -11.60 20.27 11.62
C LEU A 66 -10.08 20.47 11.57
N TRP A 67 -9.45 20.69 12.72
CA TRP A 67 -8.01 20.97 12.74
C TRP A 67 -7.17 19.72 12.48
N GLY A 68 -7.69 18.54 12.81
CA GLY A 68 -7.12 17.27 12.39
C GLY A 68 -7.18 17.08 10.87
N LEU A 69 -8.30 17.41 10.23
CA LEU A 69 -8.43 17.38 8.77
C LEU A 69 -7.43 18.33 8.11
N VAL A 70 -7.38 19.59 8.53
CA VAL A 70 -6.45 20.60 7.99
C VAL A 70 -4.99 20.17 8.21
N GLY A 71 -4.65 19.75 9.43
CA GLY A 71 -3.31 19.27 9.76
C GLY A 71 -2.91 18.03 8.97
N GLY A 72 -3.84 17.10 8.76
CA GLY A 72 -3.64 15.90 7.96
C GLY A 72 -3.37 16.21 6.50
N LEU A 73 -4.16 17.11 5.88
CA LEU A 73 -3.96 17.52 4.49
C LEU A 73 -2.62 18.23 4.29
N LEU A 74 -2.28 19.19 5.16
CA LEU A 74 -0.97 19.85 5.13
C LEU A 74 0.17 18.87 5.40
N GLY A 75 -0.07 17.89 6.29
CA GLY A 75 0.84 16.79 6.56
C GLY A 75 1.11 15.92 5.34
N THR A 76 0.09 15.60 4.54
CA THR A 76 0.26 14.90 3.27
C THR A 76 1.13 15.69 2.31
N VAL A 77 0.90 17.00 2.16
CA VAL A 77 1.74 17.85 1.29
C VAL A 77 3.20 17.84 1.75
N ALA A 78 3.44 17.98 3.06
CA ALA A 78 4.79 17.95 3.61
C ALA A 78 5.47 16.58 3.44
N LEU A 79 4.73 15.50 3.65
CA LEU A 79 5.17 14.12 3.40
C LEU A 79 5.54 13.93 1.92
N ASP A 80 4.67 14.37 1.02
CA ASP A 80 4.84 14.22 -0.43
C ASP A 80 6.08 14.97 -0.93
N ALA A 81 6.38 16.15 -0.40
CA ALA A 81 7.59 16.88 -0.75
C ALA A 81 8.85 16.03 -0.48
N VAL A 82 8.94 15.38 0.69
CA VAL A 82 10.06 14.49 1.03
C VAL A 82 10.00 13.19 0.20
N ARG A 83 8.82 12.60 0.06
CA ARG A 83 8.61 11.34 -0.67
C ARG A 83 9.02 11.47 -2.13
N LEU A 84 8.65 12.56 -2.82
CA LEU A 84 9.00 12.79 -4.21
C LEU A 84 10.52 12.93 -4.41
N VAL A 85 11.23 13.53 -3.46
CA VAL A 85 12.70 13.51 -3.43
C VAL A 85 13.19 12.06 -3.30
N GLY A 86 12.60 11.28 -2.40
CA GLY A 86 12.86 9.85 -2.26
C GLY A 86 12.63 9.04 -3.54
N VAL A 87 11.57 9.33 -4.29
CA VAL A 87 11.28 8.69 -5.59
C VAL A 87 12.39 9.01 -6.59
N ARG A 88 12.88 10.25 -6.64
CA ARG A 88 14.01 10.64 -7.51
C ARG A 88 15.34 9.99 -7.10
N LEU A 89 15.54 9.76 -5.80
CA LEU A 89 16.73 9.09 -5.26
C LEU A 89 16.68 7.55 -5.35
N GLY A 90 15.62 6.96 -5.91
CA GLY A 90 15.51 5.50 -6.03
C GLY A 90 14.98 4.78 -4.78
N ALA A 91 14.47 5.51 -3.79
CA ALA A 91 13.99 4.93 -2.53
C ALA A 91 12.72 4.10 -2.72
N PHE A 92 11.83 4.53 -3.62
CA PHE A 92 10.55 3.87 -3.86
C PHE A 92 10.53 3.19 -5.22
N PRO A 93 9.75 2.13 -5.42
CA PRO A 93 9.65 1.48 -6.73
C PRO A 93 8.96 2.34 -7.77
N MET A 94 8.10 3.25 -7.34
CA MET A 94 7.47 4.27 -8.17
C MET A 94 6.76 5.29 -7.29
N ASP A 95 6.08 6.22 -7.93
CA ASP A 95 5.21 7.20 -7.29
C ASP A 95 4.02 6.52 -6.60
N MET A 96 4.04 6.44 -5.27
CA MET A 96 3.05 5.70 -4.47
C MET A 96 1.59 6.14 -4.70
N PRO A 97 1.25 7.44 -4.81
CA PRO A 97 -0.06 7.88 -5.29
C PRO A 97 -0.47 7.21 -6.61
N ARG A 98 0.39 7.13 -7.63
CA ARG A 98 0.05 6.41 -8.87
C ARG A 98 -0.24 4.92 -8.63
N MET A 99 0.48 4.27 -7.72
CA MET A 99 0.16 2.90 -7.29
C MET A 99 -1.22 2.82 -6.62
N PHE A 100 -1.55 3.75 -5.72
CA PHE A 100 -2.89 3.81 -5.13
C PHE A 100 -3.97 4.04 -6.20
N GLY A 101 -3.67 4.82 -7.23
CA GLY A 101 -4.55 5.00 -8.39
C GLY A 101 -4.79 3.72 -9.16
N LEU A 102 -3.73 2.96 -9.47
CA LEU A 102 -3.84 1.65 -10.12
C LEU A 102 -4.65 0.67 -9.27
N ILE A 103 -4.38 0.61 -7.96
CA ILE A 103 -5.05 -0.29 -7.03
C ILE A 103 -6.53 0.10 -6.88
N GLY A 104 -6.83 1.38 -6.65
CA GLY A 104 -8.20 1.88 -6.52
C GLY A 104 -8.99 1.76 -7.82
N GLY A 105 -8.31 1.83 -8.97
CA GLY A 105 -8.89 1.61 -10.29
C GLY A 105 -9.08 0.13 -10.67
N GLY A 106 -8.54 -0.81 -9.88
CA GLY A 106 -8.55 -2.23 -10.20
C GLY A 106 -7.56 -2.64 -11.31
N LEU A 107 -6.59 -1.80 -11.62
CA LEU A 107 -5.56 -2.03 -12.65
C LEU A 107 -4.28 -2.68 -12.08
N ALA A 108 -4.20 -2.90 -10.77
CA ALA A 108 -3.03 -3.50 -10.15
C ALA A 108 -2.68 -4.90 -10.71
N PRO A 109 -3.65 -5.82 -10.96
CA PRO A 109 -3.33 -7.11 -11.57
C PRO A 109 -2.68 -6.99 -12.95
N GLU A 110 -3.22 -6.12 -13.82
CA GLU A 110 -2.68 -5.89 -15.16
C GLU A 110 -1.28 -5.26 -15.11
N PHE A 111 -1.10 -4.27 -14.22
CA PHE A 111 0.21 -3.66 -13.98
C PHE A 111 1.26 -4.69 -13.56
N GLN A 112 0.87 -5.66 -12.73
CA GLN A 112 1.76 -6.72 -12.26
C GLN A 112 2.08 -7.72 -13.37
N THR A 113 1.10 -8.11 -14.17
CA THR A 113 1.30 -8.93 -15.38
C THR A 113 2.29 -8.25 -16.33
N ASN A 114 2.12 -6.95 -16.59
CA ASN A 114 3.02 -6.18 -17.43
C ASN A 114 4.43 -6.04 -16.84
N THR A 115 4.52 -5.84 -15.53
CA THR A 115 5.81 -5.79 -14.81
C THR A 115 6.55 -7.11 -14.92
N MET A 116 5.87 -8.24 -14.72
CA MET A 116 6.46 -9.57 -14.90
C MET A 116 6.87 -9.82 -16.34
N ALA A 117 6.04 -9.42 -17.32
CA ALA A 117 6.38 -9.53 -18.73
C ALA A 117 7.66 -8.75 -19.08
N THR A 118 7.83 -7.55 -18.52
CA THR A 118 9.05 -6.74 -18.68
C THR A 118 10.26 -7.40 -18.01
N LEU A 119 10.08 -7.99 -16.82
CA LEU A 119 11.15 -8.75 -16.15
C LEU A 119 11.56 -10.01 -16.93
N VAL A 120 10.62 -10.67 -17.63
CA VAL A 120 10.92 -11.79 -18.54
C VAL A 120 11.78 -11.31 -19.71
N LYS A 121 11.47 -10.15 -20.30
CA LYS A 121 12.30 -9.55 -21.36
C LYS A 121 13.72 -9.27 -20.87
N ALA A 122 13.84 -8.61 -19.72
CA ALA A 122 15.15 -8.36 -19.11
C ALA A 122 15.93 -9.67 -18.83
N THR A 123 15.24 -10.74 -18.45
CA THR A 123 15.86 -12.06 -18.23
C THR A 123 16.36 -12.69 -19.52
N ALA A 124 15.67 -12.48 -20.66
CA ALA A 124 16.05 -13.03 -21.96
C ALA A 124 17.33 -12.40 -22.55
N ASP A 125 17.65 -11.18 -22.11
CA ASP A 125 18.85 -10.44 -22.53
C ASP A 125 20.07 -10.73 -21.65
N LEU A 126 19.90 -11.50 -20.56
CA LEU A 126 21.03 -11.92 -19.71
C LEU A 126 21.92 -12.96 -20.42
N PRO A 127 23.21 -13.02 -20.08
CA PRO A 127 24.09 -14.14 -20.44
C PRO A 127 23.48 -15.48 -20.02
N GLU A 128 23.75 -16.54 -20.79
CA GLU A 128 23.10 -17.85 -20.63
C GLU A 128 23.16 -18.39 -19.20
N GLU A 129 24.32 -18.33 -18.55
CA GLU A 129 24.51 -18.83 -17.19
C GLU A 129 23.63 -18.07 -16.17
N GLN A 130 23.62 -16.73 -16.26
CA GLN A 130 22.81 -15.87 -15.38
C GLN A 130 21.32 -16.07 -15.64
N ARG A 131 20.93 -16.18 -16.91
CA ARG A 131 19.57 -16.49 -17.32
C ARG A 131 19.09 -17.83 -16.78
N ARG A 132 19.91 -18.90 -16.90
CA ARG A 132 19.63 -20.23 -16.34
C ARG A 132 19.41 -20.15 -14.84
N GLU A 133 20.26 -19.41 -14.12
CA GLU A 133 20.14 -19.29 -12.67
C GLU A 133 18.86 -18.56 -12.24
N VAL A 134 18.51 -17.45 -12.91
CA VAL A 134 17.24 -16.74 -12.65
C VAL A 134 16.04 -17.65 -12.92
N MET A 135 16.06 -18.39 -14.04
CA MET A 135 14.99 -19.34 -14.37
C MET A 135 14.89 -20.49 -13.39
N ARG A 136 16.01 -21.07 -12.96
CA ARG A 136 16.05 -22.16 -11.99
C ARG A 136 15.37 -21.76 -10.69
N ARG A 137 15.72 -20.59 -10.14
CA ARG A 137 15.07 -20.05 -8.93
C ARG A 137 13.56 -19.85 -9.11
N ARG A 138 13.14 -19.33 -10.26
CA ARG A 138 11.72 -19.15 -10.59
C ARG A 138 10.99 -20.49 -10.69
N LEU A 139 11.58 -21.51 -11.32
CA LEU A 139 10.98 -22.84 -11.45
C LEU A 139 10.83 -23.55 -10.11
N HIS A 140 11.85 -23.49 -9.23
CA HIS A 140 11.71 -23.99 -7.86
C HIS A 140 10.63 -23.24 -7.07
N PHE A 141 10.55 -21.93 -7.22
CA PHE A 141 9.48 -21.15 -6.62
C PHE A 141 8.10 -21.61 -7.13
N LEU A 142 7.92 -21.72 -8.44
CA LEU A 142 6.67 -22.19 -9.06
C LEU A 142 6.27 -23.59 -8.56
N ALA A 143 7.23 -24.49 -8.40
CA ALA A 143 6.98 -25.82 -7.84
C ALA A 143 6.50 -25.78 -6.39
N SER A 144 6.90 -24.77 -5.61
CA SER A 144 6.61 -24.65 -4.18
C SER A 144 5.27 -23.98 -3.82
N VAL A 145 4.56 -23.44 -4.81
CA VAL A 145 3.31 -22.70 -4.62
C VAL A 145 2.10 -23.50 -5.07
N ASP A 146 0.91 -23.16 -4.58
CA ASP A 146 -0.34 -23.80 -4.97
C ASP A 146 -0.66 -23.58 -6.46
N GLU A 147 -1.54 -24.42 -7.00
CA GLU A 147 -1.89 -24.44 -8.43
C GLU A 147 -2.40 -23.08 -8.94
N THR A 148 -3.21 -22.38 -8.15
CA THR A 148 -3.81 -21.09 -8.54
C THR A 148 -2.71 -20.05 -8.70
N SER A 149 -1.84 -19.96 -7.69
CA SER A 149 -0.64 -19.12 -7.70
C SER A 149 0.28 -19.42 -8.87
N ARG A 150 0.58 -20.70 -9.07
CA ARG A 150 1.48 -21.17 -10.13
C ARG A 150 0.98 -20.75 -11.51
N ARG A 151 -0.30 -20.98 -11.80
CA ARG A 151 -0.93 -20.58 -13.07
C ARG A 151 -0.90 -19.07 -13.28
N ALA A 152 -1.14 -18.27 -12.25
CA ALA A 152 -1.10 -16.82 -12.35
C ALA A 152 0.30 -16.31 -12.72
N PHE A 153 1.35 -16.81 -12.06
CA PHE A 153 2.74 -16.46 -12.41
C PHE A 153 3.12 -16.94 -13.82
N ILE A 154 2.77 -18.17 -14.19
CA ILE A 154 3.04 -18.71 -15.52
C ILE A 154 2.33 -17.89 -16.60
N GLY A 155 1.06 -17.50 -16.38
CA GLY A 155 0.32 -16.64 -17.30
C GLY A 155 1.00 -15.29 -17.53
N ALA A 156 1.45 -14.64 -16.46
CA ALA A 156 2.18 -13.38 -16.55
C ALA A 156 3.54 -13.54 -17.26
N MET A 157 4.25 -14.63 -17.00
CA MET A 157 5.49 -14.94 -17.71
C MET A 157 5.26 -15.24 -19.20
N MET A 158 4.19 -15.94 -19.54
CA MET A 158 3.81 -16.26 -20.91
C MET A 158 3.52 -14.99 -21.72
N LYS A 159 2.84 -13.99 -21.13
CA LYS A 159 2.68 -12.66 -21.76
C LYS A 159 4.04 -12.08 -22.15
N GLY A 160 5.02 -12.15 -21.26
CA GLY A 160 6.41 -11.72 -21.54
C GLY A 160 7.09 -12.52 -22.64
N LEU A 161 6.96 -13.85 -22.64
CA LEU A 161 7.55 -14.72 -23.66
C LEU A 161 6.96 -14.46 -25.05
N LEU A 162 5.65 -14.23 -25.14
CA LEU A 162 4.96 -13.95 -26.40
C LEU A 162 5.34 -12.60 -27.02
N ASP A 163 5.83 -11.66 -26.22
CA ASP A 163 6.34 -10.38 -26.69
C ASP A 163 7.81 -10.46 -27.19
N LEU A 164 8.53 -11.57 -26.94
CA LEU A 164 9.92 -11.71 -27.36
C LEU A 164 10.04 -12.02 -28.86
N PRO A 165 11.15 -11.60 -29.52
CA PRO A 165 11.53 -12.10 -30.84
C PRO A 165 11.54 -13.63 -30.89
N PRO A 166 11.21 -14.28 -32.03
CA PRO A 166 11.14 -15.73 -32.13
C PRO A 166 12.40 -16.45 -31.65
N GLU A 167 13.60 -15.95 -31.97
CA GLU A 167 14.85 -16.59 -31.56
C GLU A 167 15.01 -16.58 -30.03
N LYS A 168 14.81 -15.40 -29.41
CA LYS A 168 14.88 -15.22 -27.96
C LYS A 168 13.81 -16.02 -27.22
N ARG A 169 12.61 -16.11 -27.78
CA ARG A 169 11.53 -16.94 -27.23
C ARG A 169 11.92 -18.41 -27.22
N MET A 170 12.47 -18.93 -28.33
CA MET A 170 12.91 -20.32 -28.42
C MET A 170 14.08 -20.61 -27.46
N GLU A 171 15.03 -19.68 -27.32
CA GLU A 171 16.12 -19.76 -26.35
C GLU A 171 15.58 -19.87 -24.90
N MET A 172 14.62 -19.01 -24.54
CA MET A 172 13.98 -19.02 -23.22
C MET A 172 13.20 -20.33 -22.97
N ILE A 173 12.41 -20.79 -23.94
CA ILE A 173 11.63 -22.03 -23.83
C ILE A 173 12.56 -23.23 -23.71
N SER A 174 13.62 -23.31 -24.53
CA SER A 174 14.61 -24.39 -24.47
C SER A 174 15.29 -24.45 -23.11
N THR A 175 15.71 -23.29 -22.60
CA THR A 175 16.30 -23.17 -21.25
C THR A 175 15.32 -23.66 -20.18
N GLN A 176 14.05 -23.23 -20.26
CA GLN A 176 13.02 -23.63 -19.32
C GLN A 176 12.74 -25.14 -19.36
N MET A 177 12.64 -25.75 -20.55
CA MET A 177 12.44 -27.20 -20.70
C MET A 177 13.62 -28.00 -20.16
N SER A 178 14.86 -27.54 -20.40
CA SER A 178 16.06 -28.14 -19.84
C SER A 178 16.04 -28.12 -18.31
N LEU A 179 15.69 -26.98 -17.70
CA LEU A 179 15.63 -26.82 -16.25
C LEU A 179 14.45 -27.56 -15.61
N LEU A 180 13.33 -27.74 -16.31
CA LEU A 180 12.23 -28.59 -15.82
C LEU A 180 12.65 -30.05 -15.63
N GLY A 181 13.60 -30.53 -16.44
CA GLY A 181 14.21 -31.86 -16.27
C GLY A 181 15.16 -31.95 -15.07
N GLU A 182 15.60 -30.82 -14.51
CA GLU A 182 16.44 -30.77 -13.29
C GLU A 182 15.59 -30.81 -12.00
N LEU A 183 14.27 -30.58 -12.08
CA LEU A 183 13.37 -30.64 -10.94
C LEU A 183 13.01 -32.09 -10.57
N ASP A 184 12.58 -32.30 -9.32
CA ASP A 184 11.94 -33.55 -8.91
C ASP A 184 10.76 -33.91 -9.85
N PRO A 185 10.56 -35.19 -10.21
CA PRO A 185 9.54 -35.58 -11.19
C PRO A 185 8.13 -35.09 -10.85
N GLU A 186 7.76 -35.10 -9.57
CA GLU A 186 6.47 -34.61 -9.09
C GLU A 186 6.35 -33.08 -9.28
N ALA A 187 7.36 -32.33 -8.84
CA ALA A 187 7.44 -30.87 -9.00
C ALA A 187 7.43 -30.46 -10.48
N SER A 188 8.17 -31.16 -11.33
CA SER A 188 8.19 -30.95 -12.78
C SER A 188 6.81 -31.21 -13.40
N GLY A 189 6.12 -32.28 -12.98
CA GLY A 189 4.76 -32.62 -13.40
C GLY A 189 3.75 -31.52 -13.06
N TRP A 190 3.82 -30.99 -11.85
CA TRP A 190 3.00 -29.87 -11.39
C TRP A 190 3.20 -28.59 -12.21
N VAL A 191 4.45 -28.18 -12.42
CA VAL A 191 4.76 -26.99 -13.22
C VAL A 191 4.31 -27.18 -14.67
N SER A 192 4.59 -28.33 -15.26
CA SER A 192 4.22 -28.66 -16.64
C SER A 192 2.70 -28.70 -16.85
N ALA A 193 1.94 -29.26 -15.90
CA ALA A 193 0.48 -29.28 -15.95
C ALA A 193 -0.12 -27.86 -15.92
N SER A 194 0.41 -26.98 -15.06
CA SER A 194 -0.01 -25.58 -15.02
C SER A 194 0.35 -24.83 -16.30
N MET A 195 1.55 -25.08 -16.88
CA MET A 195 1.96 -24.51 -18.17
C MET A 195 1.03 -24.92 -19.30
N SER A 196 0.72 -26.22 -19.40
CA SER A 196 -0.21 -26.77 -20.39
C SER A 196 -1.59 -26.11 -20.27
N THR A 197 -2.09 -25.95 -19.04
CA THR A 197 -3.38 -25.30 -18.79
C THR A 197 -3.38 -23.83 -19.24
N VAL A 198 -2.33 -23.07 -18.95
CA VAL A 198 -2.21 -21.67 -19.37
C VAL A 198 -2.10 -21.56 -20.90
N MET A 199 -1.31 -22.43 -21.54
CA MET A 199 -1.16 -22.46 -23.00
C MET A 199 -2.44 -22.91 -23.72
N GLY A 200 -3.26 -23.74 -23.09
CA GLY A 200 -4.57 -24.16 -23.58
C GLY A 200 -5.67 -23.09 -23.50
N GLY A 201 -5.33 -21.85 -23.13
CA GLY A 201 -6.31 -20.77 -23.00
C GLY A 201 -7.10 -20.80 -21.68
N GLY A 202 -6.52 -21.37 -20.62
CA GLY A 202 -7.09 -21.29 -19.28
C GLY A 202 -7.34 -19.83 -18.85
N PRO A 203 -8.29 -19.60 -17.92
CA PRO A 203 -8.65 -18.25 -17.50
C PRO A 203 -7.43 -17.50 -16.94
N ALA A 204 -7.31 -16.22 -17.29
CA ALA A 204 -6.32 -15.35 -16.68
C ALA A 204 -6.60 -15.21 -15.18
N LEU A 205 -5.62 -15.54 -14.36
CA LEU A 205 -5.69 -15.40 -12.90
C LEU A 205 -4.85 -14.18 -12.47
N PRO A 206 -5.28 -13.43 -11.43
CA PRO A 206 -4.51 -12.32 -10.92
C PRO A 206 -3.16 -12.80 -10.36
N VAL A 207 -2.08 -12.09 -10.72
CA VAL A 207 -0.67 -12.46 -10.44
C VAL A 207 -0.33 -12.54 -8.96
N PHE A 208 -1.13 -11.91 -8.08
CA PHE A 208 -0.95 -12.02 -6.63
C PHE A 208 -2.03 -12.86 -5.98
N PRO A 209 -1.67 -14.07 -5.56
CA PRO A 209 -2.46 -14.86 -4.64
C PRO A 209 -2.48 -14.17 -3.29
N SER A 210 -3.65 -14.16 -2.65
CA SER A 210 -3.80 -13.69 -1.29
C SER A 210 -3.09 -14.65 -0.32
N GLY A 211 -2.22 -14.13 0.54
CA GLY A 211 -1.66 -14.91 1.65
C GLY A 211 -0.25 -14.52 2.06
N ILE A 212 -0.02 -14.39 3.37
CA ILE A 212 1.27 -13.97 3.94
C ILE A 212 2.41 -14.96 3.67
N GLU A 213 2.10 -16.26 3.59
CA GLU A 213 3.10 -17.31 3.40
C GLU A 213 3.73 -17.25 2.01
N LEU A 214 2.91 -17.03 0.97
CA LEU A 214 3.40 -16.89 -0.39
C LEU A 214 4.35 -15.69 -0.50
N TYR A 215 4.00 -14.57 0.11
CA TYR A 215 4.80 -13.34 0.07
C TYR A 215 6.23 -13.51 0.60
N LEU A 216 6.46 -14.41 1.54
CA LEU A 216 7.79 -14.67 2.08
C LEU A 216 8.66 -15.54 1.15
N ARG A 217 8.05 -16.26 0.20
CA ARG A 217 8.74 -17.18 -0.71
C ARG A 217 9.00 -16.62 -2.10
N VAL A 218 8.31 -15.54 -2.51
CA VAL A 218 8.49 -14.96 -3.85
C VAL A 218 9.94 -14.48 -4.04
N PRO A 219 10.63 -14.91 -5.12
CA PRO A 219 11.95 -14.41 -5.44
C PRO A 219 11.94 -12.88 -5.53
N ARG A 220 12.78 -12.23 -4.72
CA ARG A 220 12.87 -10.78 -4.68
C ARG A 220 13.74 -10.27 -5.82
N VAL A 221 13.28 -9.19 -6.43
CA VAL A 221 13.95 -8.43 -7.48
C VAL A 221 14.58 -7.18 -6.84
N PRO A 222 15.83 -6.83 -7.17
CA PRO A 222 16.43 -5.57 -6.77
C PRO A 222 15.53 -4.36 -7.07
N MET A 223 15.48 -3.38 -6.17
CA MET A 223 14.62 -2.19 -6.33
C MET A 223 14.84 -1.47 -7.66
N ASN A 224 16.08 -1.32 -8.11
CA ASN A 224 16.42 -0.67 -9.39
C ASN A 224 15.84 -1.43 -10.58
N GLU A 225 15.95 -2.76 -10.62
CA GLU A 225 15.37 -3.59 -11.68
C GLU A 225 13.84 -3.51 -11.69
N PHE A 226 13.21 -3.57 -10.50
CA PHE A 226 11.76 -3.41 -10.39
C PHE A 226 11.31 -2.03 -10.87
N ARG A 227 12.02 -0.96 -10.51
CA ARG A 227 11.73 0.41 -10.96
C ARG A 227 11.76 0.52 -12.47
N THR A 228 12.83 0.02 -13.09
CA THR A 228 12.96 0.01 -14.55
C THR A 228 11.80 -0.75 -15.18
N ALA A 229 11.46 -1.94 -14.66
CA ALA A 229 10.33 -2.72 -15.16
C ALA A 229 8.99 -1.98 -14.98
N ALA A 230 8.77 -1.33 -13.84
CA ALA A 230 7.58 -0.54 -13.55
C ALA A 230 7.45 0.67 -14.48
N GLU A 231 8.54 1.37 -14.79
CA GLU A 231 8.56 2.53 -15.69
C GLU A 231 8.09 2.16 -17.12
N PHE A 232 8.47 0.99 -17.64
CA PHE A 232 7.97 0.49 -18.93
C PHE A 232 6.55 -0.08 -18.85
N SER A 233 6.22 -0.73 -17.73
CA SER A 233 4.95 -1.44 -17.58
C SER A 233 3.78 -0.52 -17.27
N TYR A 234 4.05 0.62 -16.62
CA TYR A 234 3.05 1.61 -16.27
C TYR A 234 2.30 2.16 -17.50
N PRO A 235 2.95 2.79 -18.50
CA PRO A 235 2.25 3.33 -19.67
C PRO A 235 1.50 2.25 -20.44
N ARG A 236 2.11 1.07 -20.65
CA ARG A 236 1.44 -0.07 -21.30
C ARG A 236 0.15 -0.47 -20.60
N THR A 237 0.16 -0.52 -19.27
CA THR A 237 -1.03 -0.86 -18.48
C THR A 237 -2.14 0.17 -18.68
N LEU A 238 -1.78 1.44 -18.78
CA LEU A 238 -2.75 2.51 -19.01
C LEU A 238 -3.33 2.41 -20.42
N ASP A 239 -2.50 2.14 -21.43
CA ASP A 239 -2.92 1.96 -22.81
C ASP A 239 -3.87 0.77 -22.97
N GLU A 240 -3.51 -0.39 -22.41
CA GLU A 240 -4.34 -1.61 -22.42
C GLU A 240 -5.68 -1.39 -21.70
N ALA A 241 -5.69 -0.61 -20.62
CA ALA A 241 -6.90 -0.28 -19.87
C ALA A 241 -7.72 0.86 -20.48
N MET A 242 -7.18 1.60 -21.47
CA MET A 242 -7.71 2.87 -21.96
C MET A 242 -7.89 3.93 -20.85
N TRP A 243 -6.91 4.04 -19.95
CA TRP A 243 -6.88 5.05 -18.88
C TRP A 243 -5.82 6.12 -19.17
N SER A 244 -6.07 7.35 -18.73
CA SER A 244 -5.05 8.41 -18.75
C SER A 244 -4.23 8.41 -17.45
N ASP A 245 -2.96 8.82 -17.53
CA ASP A 245 -2.11 9.02 -16.33
C ASP A 245 -2.78 9.98 -15.34
N GLY A 246 -3.38 11.07 -15.85
CA GLY A 246 -4.10 12.04 -15.02
C GLY A 246 -5.25 11.43 -14.21
N ARG A 247 -5.99 10.46 -14.77
CA ARG A 247 -7.06 9.75 -14.04
C ARG A 247 -6.49 8.89 -12.90
N VAL A 248 -5.43 8.15 -13.18
CA VAL A 248 -4.76 7.31 -12.17
C VAL A 248 -4.16 8.18 -11.08
N ALA A 249 -3.45 9.25 -11.45
CA ALA A 249 -2.89 10.22 -10.52
C ALA A 249 -3.99 10.85 -9.65
N ALA A 250 -5.09 11.32 -10.23
CA ALA A 250 -6.18 11.94 -9.47
C ALA A 250 -6.79 10.98 -8.42
N LEU A 251 -7.10 9.74 -8.80
CA LEU A 251 -7.62 8.73 -7.88
C LEU A 251 -6.61 8.40 -6.78
N GLY A 252 -5.34 8.27 -7.17
CA GLY A 252 -4.24 7.96 -6.29
C GLY A 252 -3.96 9.03 -5.24
N TYR A 253 -3.85 10.28 -5.68
CA TYR A 253 -3.68 11.42 -4.79
C TYR A 253 -4.89 11.64 -3.91
N LEU A 254 -6.12 11.49 -4.43
CA LEU A 254 -7.33 11.58 -3.61
C LEU A 254 -7.28 10.56 -2.46
N TRP A 255 -6.95 9.29 -2.75
CA TRP A 255 -6.78 8.28 -1.71
C TRP A 255 -5.63 8.65 -0.74
N HIS A 256 -4.49 9.11 -1.25
CA HIS A 256 -3.37 9.52 -0.41
C HIS A 256 -3.72 10.66 0.56
N PHE A 257 -4.44 11.69 0.08
CA PHE A 257 -4.94 12.79 0.89
C PHE A 257 -6.00 12.35 1.90
N MET A 258 -6.88 11.42 1.54
CA MET A 258 -7.83 10.83 2.50
C MET A 258 -7.10 10.11 3.64
N ILE A 259 -6.04 9.36 3.36
CA ILE A 259 -5.21 8.73 4.40
C ILE A 259 -4.61 9.80 5.32
N GLY A 260 -3.95 10.82 4.79
CA GLY A 260 -3.35 11.85 5.64
C GLY A 260 -4.38 12.64 6.45
N ALA A 261 -5.52 13.00 5.85
CA ALA A 261 -6.65 13.58 6.55
C ALA A 261 -7.11 12.69 7.73
N THR A 262 -7.28 11.39 7.50
CA THR A 262 -7.71 10.46 8.55
C THR A 262 -6.68 10.33 9.67
N LEU A 263 -5.38 10.34 9.35
CA LEU A 263 -4.30 10.31 10.35
C LEU A 263 -4.24 11.60 11.17
N GLY A 264 -4.47 12.77 10.56
CA GLY A 264 -4.53 14.05 11.26
C GLY A 264 -5.77 14.15 12.18
N ILE A 265 -6.93 13.69 11.71
CA ILE A 265 -8.14 13.59 12.55
C ILE A 265 -7.88 12.63 13.71
N ALA A 266 -7.36 11.42 13.46
CA ALA A 266 -7.04 10.46 14.50
C ALA A 266 -6.07 11.05 15.54
N TYR A 267 -5.03 11.75 15.12
CA TYR A 267 -4.10 12.45 16.02
C TYR A 267 -4.83 13.40 16.97
N THR A 268 -5.65 14.32 16.43
CA THR A 268 -6.34 15.32 17.27
C THR A 268 -7.44 14.71 18.14
N LEU A 269 -8.12 13.65 17.71
CA LEU A 269 -9.08 12.92 18.55
C LEU A 269 -8.39 12.21 19.72
N LEU A 270 -7.19 11.65 19.51
CA LEU A 270 -6.42 10.96 20.55
C LEU A 270 -5.74 11.94 21.50
N PHE A 271 -5.01 12.92 20.96
CA PHE A 271 -4.08 13.76 21.72
C PHE A 271 -4.54 15.21 21.90
N GLY A 272 -5.59 15.63 21.20
CA GLY A 272 -6.10 17.01 21.27
C GLY A 272 -5.12 18.02 20.70
N ARG A 273 -4.81 19.04 21.49
CA ARG A 273 -3.75 20.03 21.25
C ARG A 273 -2.36 19.39 21.37
N GLY A 274 -2.23 18.41 22.27
CA GLY A 274 -1.01 17.63 22.43
C GLY A 274 0.23 18.43 22.86
N ARG A 275 1.40 17.91 22.47
CA ARG A 275 2.74 18.51 22.58
C ARG A 275 3.60 17.92 21.47
N TRP A 276 4.72 18.55 21.13
CA TRP A 276 5.62 18.06 20.08
C TRP A 276 6.04 16.59 20.27
N LEU A 277 6.28 16.15 21.52
CA LEU A 277 6.56 14.75 21.82
C LEU A 277 5.47 13.80 21.29
N TRP A 278 4.19 14.16 21.41
CA TRP A 278 3.09 13.34 20.88
C TRP A 278 3.02 13.38 19.36
N ALA A 279 3.31 14.54 18.75
CA ALA A 279 3.35 14.66 17.29
C ALA A 279 4.46 13.78 16.69
N PHE A 280 5.69 13.87 17.21
CA PHE A 280 6.80 13.02 16.77
C PHE A 280 6.56 11.54 17.08
N GLY A 281 6.03 11.24 18.27
CA GLY A 281 5.62 9.88 18.62
C GLY A 281 4.58 9.31 17.65
N TRP A 282 3.61 10.13 17.23
CA TRP A 282 2.62 9.76 16.20
C TRP A 282 3.27 9.51 14.84
N GLY A 283 4.15 10.40 14.39
CA GLY A 283 4.90 10.20 13.14
C GLY A 283 5.72 8.91 13.15
N ALA A 284 6.41 8.61 14.25
CA ALA A 284 7.21 7.40 14.41
C ALA A 284 6.33 6.15 14.45
N PHE A 285 5.17 6.22 15.13
CA PHE A 285 4.18 5.15 15.15
C PHE A 285 3.65 4.84 13.74
N VAL A 286 3.23 5.84 12.98
CA VAL A 286 2.71 5.63 11.61
C VAL A 286 3.81 5.08 10.70
N TRP A 287 5.03 5.60 10.79
CA TRP A 287 6.19 5.07 10.07
C TRP A 287 6.42 3.58 10.39
N LEU A 288 6.47 3.22 11.67
CA LEU A 288 6.71 1.84 12.10
C LEU A 288 5.61 0.91 11.60
N ALA A 289 4.34 1.31 11.73
CA ALA A 289 3.21 0.56 11.21
C ALA A 289 3.33 0.33 9.69
N MET A 290 3.74 1.36 8.94
CA MET A 290 3.98 1.22 7.50
C MET A 290 5.16 0.29 7.19
N MET A 291 6.27 0.37 7.94
CA MET A 291 7.42 -0.53 7.77
C MET A 291 7.08 -1.99 8.05
N LEU A 292 6.17 -2.26 8.99
CA LEU A 292 5.67 -3.60 9.25
C LEU A 292 4.77 -4.11 8.13
N LEU A 293 3.97 -3.24 7.51
CA LEU A 293 3.05 -3.61 6.42
C LEU A 293 3.74 -3.74 5.07
N MET A 294 4.83 -2.99 4.81
CA MET A 294 5.41 -2.96 3.47
C MET A 294 5.90 -4.31 2.93
N PRO A 295 6.60 -5.17 3.70
CA PRO A 295 7.05 -6.47 3.17
C PRO A 295 5.90 -7.32 2.65
N VAL A 296 4.71 -7.17 3.23
CA VAL A 296 3.49 -7.85 2.81
C VAL A 296 2.88 -7.20 1.56
N MET A 297 2.94 -5.87 1.46
CA MET A 297 2.40 -5.14 0.32
C MET A 297 3.27 -5.18 -0.94
N MET A 298 4.59 -5.32 -0.77
CA MET A 298 5.58 -5.29 -1.84
C MET A 298 6.60 -6.43 -1.68
N PRO A 299 6.13 -7.70 -1.72
CA PRO A 299 6.93 -8.89 -1.40
C PRO A 299 8.05 -9.16 -2.41
N MET A 300 7.88 -8.70 -3.66
CA MET A 300 8.81 -8.96 -4.76
C MET A 300 10.03 -8.05 -4.76
N ILE A 301 10.14 -7.11 -3.82
CA ILE A 301 11.15 -6.06 -3.89
C ILE A 301 12.20 -6.27 -2.81
N HIS A 302 13.47 -6.27 -3.22
CA HIS A 302 14.59 -6.12 -2.31
C HIS A 302 14.87 -4.63 -2.08
N PHE A 303 14.39 -4.10 -0.96
CA PHE A 303 14.59 -2.71 -0.59
C PHE A 303 16.06 -2.43 -0.26
N PRO A 304 16.62 -1.27 -0.66
CA PRO A 304 17.95 -0.89 -0.22
C PRO A 304 17.99 -0.70 1.29
N TRP A 305 19.13 -0.95 1.93
CA TRP A 305 19.28 -0.87 3.40
C TRP A 305 18.92 0.51 3.98
N TRP A 306 19.13 1.58 3.20
CA TRP A 306 18.81 2.96 3.58
C TRP A 306 17.34 3.33 3.35
N PHE A 307 16.57 2.44 2.71
CA PHE A 307 15.15 2.66 2.44
C PHE A 307 14.38 3.20 3.64
N PRO A 308 14.45 2.62 4.86
CA PRO A 308 13.60 3.05 5.98
C PRO A 308 13.79 4.50 6.41
N ALA A 309 14.97 5.09 6.14
CA ALA A 309 15.27 6.47 6.50
C ALA A 309 14.40 7.48 5.75
N VAL A 310 14.13 7.24 4.45
CA VAL A 310 13.36 8.19 3.63
C VAL A 310 11.89 8.27 4.08
N PRO A 311 11.15 7.15 4.22
CA PRO A 311 9.83 7.16 4.84
C PRO A 311 9.85 7.75 6.25
N PHE A 312 10.87 7.47 7.06
CA PHE A 312 10.94 8.04 8.42
C PHE A 312 10.92 9.57 8.38
N VAL A 313 11.81 10.18 7.58
CA VAL A 313 11.86 11.65 7.40
C VAL A 313 10.54 12.18 6.83
N ALA A 314 9.93 11.47 5.87
CA ALA A 314 8.64 11.87 5.31
C ALA A 314 7.51 11.89 6.35
N HIS A 315 7.48 10.91 7.26
CA HIS A 315 6.52 10.86 8.35
C HIS A 315 6.82 11.88 9.45
N MET A 316 8.09 12.23 9.67
CA MET A 316 8.44 13.35 10.55
C MET A 316 7.97 14.68 9.97
N ALA A 317 8.11 14.90 8.66
CA ALA A 317 7.58 16.09 7.99
C ALA A 317 6.04 16.19 8.14
N MET A 318 5.33 15.07 7.96
CA MET A 318 3.89 14.97 8.23
C MET A 318 3.56 15.33 9.69
N ALA A 319 4.29 14.75 10.65
CA ALA A 319 4.09 14.98 12.08
C ALA A 319 4.33 16.44 12.48
N VAL A 320 5.31 17.11 11.88
CA VAL A 320 5.57 18.54 12.10
C VAL A 320 4.37 19.38 11.68
N ALA A 321 3.80 19.12 10.50
CA ALA A 321 2.62 19.85 10.01
C ALA A 321 1.38 19.58 10.87
N ILE A 322 1.07 18.32 11.18
CA ILE A 322 -0.06 17.94 12.05
C ILE A 322 0.09 18.57 13.44
N GLY A 323 1.27 18.41 14.06
CA GLY A 323 1.56 18.95 15.38
C GLY A 323 1.51 20.48 15.41
N GLY A 324 2.03 21.15 14.39
CA GLY A 324 2.00 22.61 14.25
C GLY A 324 0.57 23.14 14.20
N VAL A 325 -0.30 22.52 13.39
CA VAL A 325 -1.73 22.89 13.33
C VAL A 325 -2.43 22.62 14.66
N ALA A 326 -2.23 21.44 15.25
CA ALA A 326 -2.87 21.09 16.51
C ALA A 326 -2.47 22.04 17.65
N LEU A 327 -1.17 22.30 17.82
CA LEU A 327 -0.63 23.18 18.85
C LEU A 327 -0.99 24.65 18.62
N ARG A 328 -1.26 25.09 17.38
CA ARG A 328 -1.63 26.48 17.14
C ARG A 328 -3.13 26.71 17.28
N PHE A 329 -3.96 25.79 16.78
CA PHE A 329 -5.37 26.07 16.53
C PHE A 329 -6.36 25.25 17.37
N VAL A 330 -5.95 24.11 17.95
CA VAL A 330 -6.82 23.36 18.87
C VAL A 330 -6.91 24.13 20.19
N LYS A 331 -8.14 24.57 20.50
CA LYS A 331 -8.47 25.32 21.71
C LYS A 331 -8.52 24.41 22.95
N PRO A 332 -8.27 24.92 24.16
CA PRO A 332 -8.31 24.12 25.39
C PRO A 332 -9.62 23.37 25.61
N GLU A 333 -10.77 23.95 25.21
CA GLU A 333 -12.07 23.30 25.39
C GLU A 333 -12.27 22.11 24.44
N ALA A 334 -11.64 22.14 23.27
CA ALA A 334 -11.60 21.00 22.34
C ALA A 334 -10.57 19.96 22.79
N ASP A 335 -9.41 20.39 23.29
CA ASP A 335 -8.38 19.52 23.86
C ASP A 335 -8.95 18.64 24.99
N ALA A 336 -9.76 19.23 25.87
CA ALA A 336 -10.47 18.54 26.95
C ALA A 336 -11.42 17.43 26.45
N LYS A 337 -11.78 17.41 25.15
CA LYS A 337 -12.61 16.37 24.52
C LYS A 337 -11.81 15.30 23.78
N SER A 338 -10.49 15.41 23.70
CA SER A 338 -9.64 14.34 23.18
C SER A 338 -9.60 13.15 24.16
N PHE A 339 -9.14 12.00 23.71
CA PHE A 339 -8.99 10.81 24.56
C PHE A 339 -8.06 11.10 25.76
N VAL A 340 -6.89 11.69 25.51
CA VAL A 340 -5.95 12.08 26.57
C VAL A 340 -6.52 13.19 27.46
N GLY A 341 -7.27 14.14 26.88
CA GLY A 341 -7.94 15.21 27.63
C GLY A 341 -8.97 14.67 28.63
N LEU A 342 -9.84 13.75 28.17
CA LEU A 342 -10.83 13.09 29.02
C LEU A 342 -10.18 12.29 30.15
N TRP A 343 -9.11 11.57 29.86
CA TRP A 343 -8.35 10.81 30.87
C TRP A 343 -7.73 11.70 31.95
N ARG A 344 -7.21 12.89 31.59
CA ARG A 344 -6.67 13.85 32.57
C ARG A 344 -7.74 14.38 33.50
N LEU A 345 -8.91 14.74 32.97
CA LEU A 345 -10.03 15.25 33.76
C LEU A 345 -10.53 14.21 34.77
N ASP A 346 -10.56 12.95 34.37
CA ASP A 346 -10.93 11.84 35.25
C ASP A 346 -9.96 11.69 36.43
N ARG A 347 -8.65 11.73 36.17
CA ARG A 347 -7.61 11.70 37.22
C ARG A 347 -7.64 12.91 38.16
N GLN A 348 -7.90 14.11 37.63
CA GLN A 348 -8.03 15.31 38.45
C GLN A 348 -9.25 15.22 39.38
N SER A 349 -10.35 14.63 38.89
CA SER A 349 -11.57 14.44 39.68
C SER A 349 -11.37 13.41 40.80
N ALA A 350 -10.57 12.37 40.55
CA ALA A 350 -10.24 11.34 41.53
C ALA A 350 -9.24 11.81 42.62
N ALA A 351 -8.46 12.85 42.34
CA ALA A 351 -7.43 13.37 43.25
C ALA A 351 -7.91 14.54 44.14
N ALA A 352 -9.11 15.07 43.92
CA ALA A 352 -9.66 16.13 44.76
C ALA A 352 -10.09 15.54 46.12
N PRO A 353 -9.64 16.11 47.26
CA PRO A 353 -10.11 15.67 48.58
C PRO A 353 -11.62 15.89 48.67
N GLY A 354 -12.34 14.83 49.05
CA GLY A 354 -13.80 14.81 49.19
C GLY A 354 -14.30 15.44 50.47
#